data_AF-A0A6G2VCC7-F1
#
_entry.id   AF-A0A6G2VCC7-F1
#
_cell.length_a   1.000
_cell.length_b   1.000
_cell.length_c   1.000
_cell.angle_alpha   90.00
_cell.angle_beta   90.00
_cell.angle_gamma   90.00
#
_symmetry.space_group_name_H-M   'P 1'
#
loop_
_entity.id
_entity.type
_entity.pdbx_description
1 polymer ?
#
loop_
_entity_poly.entity_id
_entity_poly.type
_entity_poly.pdbx_seq_one_letter_code
_entity_poly.pdbx_strand_id
1 'polypeptide(L)'
;MRSKVLAAAAGSAIVVGALVTLLVVQAHGDDHQSARSSVIISHGDQLLPSDTLTDWVTYGDHLVVATVTGQRELAPTPEETEAGEGYIPRVISLRIDKVLWSRNEASNAPSTFETELDGWQFHGDRRDAVRMEGEPMLEVGKQYVLPILYFTKTKTVQNAGWSTLSPNSIIPYQEGILGRGDVIPSVRQADGDTKPADARGPFFGKEPGELVSALKSTPPDPAAADAMKLPPDERGAPR
;
A
#
# COMPACT_ATOMS: atom_id res chain seq x y z
N MET A 1 -26.38 41.31 -7.44
CA MET A 1 -25.94 39.97 -7.92
C MET A 1 -25.10 39.34 -6.82
N ARG A 2 -25.56 38.21 -6.26
CA ARG A 2 -24.87 37.48 -5.17
C ARG A 2 -24.03 36.37 -5.80
N SER A 3 -22.72 36.52 -5.82
CA SER A 3 -21.80 35.45 -6.24
C SER A 3 -21.59 34.50 -5.07
N LYS A 4 -21.94 33.22 -5.27
CA LYS A 4 -21.67 32.14 -4.33
C LYS A 4 -20.21 31.71 -4.51
N VAL A 5 -19.41 31.83 -3.46
CA VAL A 5 -18.08 31.21 -3.38
C VAL A 5 -18.30 29.74 -3.03
N LEU A 6 -17.92 28.84 -3.94
CA LEU A 6 -17.81 27.42 -3.66
C LEU A 6 -16.50 27.20 -2.90
N ALA A 7 -16.61 26.89 -1.61
CA ALA A 7 -15.50 26.40 -0.81
C ALA A 7 -15.12 25.00 -1.34
N ALA A 8 -13.93 24.87 -1.92
CA ALA A 8 -13.32 23.57 -2.16
C ALA A 8 -12.89 23.01 -0.80
N ALA A 9 -13.54 21.93 -0.37
CA ALA A 9 -13.10 21.18 0.80
C ALA A 9 -11.75 20.52 0.46
N ALA A 10 -10.67 21.01 1.08
CA ALA A 10 -9.37 20.37 1.04
C ALA A 10 -9.47 19.04 1.80
N GLY A 11 -9.49 17.93 1.04
CA GLY A 11 -9.37 16.58 1.58
C GLY A 11 -8.00 16.40 2.22
N SER A 12 -8.00 16.01 3.49
CA SER A 12 -6.82 15.86 4.35
C SER A 12 -5.90 14.75 3.83
N ALA A 13 -4.60 15.04 3.70
CA ALA A 13 -3.57 14.09 3.31
C ALA A 13 -3.16 13.21 4.50
N ILE A 14 -3.04 11.90 4.27
CA ILE A 14 -2.57 10.91 5.25
C ILE A 14 -1.05 10.80 5.07
N VAL A 15 -0.29 11.53 5.88
CA VAL A 15 1.17 11.32 5.97
C VAL A 15 1.43 10.11 6.85
N VAL A 16 1.81 8.98 6.25
CA VAL A 16 2.39 7.82 6.96
C VAL A 16 3.79 7.59 6.40
N GLY A 17 4.80 7.76 7.26
CA GLY A 17 6.18 7.32 7.03
C GLY A 17 7.12 8.41 6.52
N ALA A 18 8.12 8.78 7.34
CA ALA A 18 9.31 9.49 6.88
C ALA A 18 10.23 8.50 6.15
N LEU A 19 10.33 8.62 4.83
CA LEU A 19 11.17 7.74 4.01
C LEU A 19 12.62 8.25 4.03
N VAL A 20 13.57 7.44 4.51
CA VAL A 20 15.01 7.67 4.35
C VAL A 20 15.53 6.70 3.27
N THR A 21 15.68 7.18 2.04
CA THR A 21 16.19 6.39 0.91
C THR A 21 17.72 6.43 0.81
N LEU A 22 18.37 5.25 0.84
CA LEU A 22 19.78 5.05 0.48
C LEU A 22 19.89 4.63 -1.00
N LEU A 23 20.70 5.35 -1.78
CA LEU A 23 20.89 5.16 -3.23
C LEU A 23 22.04 4.20 -3.54
N VAL A 24 21.81 3.20 -4.40
CA VAL A 24 22.87 2.46 -5.11
C VAL A 24 22.63 2.61 -6.61
N VAL A 25 23.46 3.42 -7.28
CA VAL A 25 23.43 3.59 -8.75
C VAL A 25 24.40 2.59 -9.37
N GLN A 26 23.91 1.58 -10.10
CA GLN A 26 24.75 0.82 -11.01
C GLN A 26 24.65 1.40 -12.42
N ALA A 27 25.70 2.09 -12.87
CA ALA A 27 25.83 2.55 -14.24
C ALA A 27 26.49 1.45 -15.10
N HIS A 28 25.84 1.06 -16.20
CA HIS A 28 26.47 0.34 -17.31
C HIS A 28 26.21 1.14 -18.60
N GLY A 29 27.27 1.22 -19.43
CA GLY A 29 27.52 2.26 -20.42
C GLY A 29 26.59 2.37 -21.64
N ASP A 30 26.85 3.45 -22.36
CA ASP A 30 26.12 4.09 -23.46
C ASP A 30 25.53 3.18 -24.53
N ASP A 31 24.23 3.35 -24.80
CA ASP A 31 23.63 3.24 -26.13
C ASP A 31 22.34 4.07 -26.19
N HIS A 32 22.20 4.88 -27.25
CA HIS A 32 21.02 5.70 -27.53
C HIS A 32 19.78 4.82 -27.76
N GLN A 33 19.10 4.48 -26.67
CA GLN A 33 17.84 3.74 -26.67
C GLN A 33 16.80 4.63 -26.01
N SER A 34 15.72 4.94 -26.74
CA SER A 34 14.52 5.65 -26.28
C SER A 34 14.34 5.49 -24.78
N ALA A 35 14.53 6.57 -24.02
CA ALA A 35 14.65 6.55 -22.56
C ALA A 35 13.54 5.70 -21.97
N ARG A 36 13.87 4.45 -21.62
CA ARG A 36 12.95 3.61 -20.85
C ARG A 36 12.77 4.36 -19.55
N SER A 37 11.53 4.71 -19.22
CA SER A 37 11.18 5.24 -17.89
C SER A 37 11.80 4.31 -16.85
N SER A 38 12.80 4.78 -16.12
CA SER A 38 13.38 3.99 -15.05
C SER A 38 12.37 3.87 -13.90
N VAL A 39 12.28 2.66 -13.34
CA VAL A 39 11.55 2.43 -12.10
C VAL A 39 12.58 2.42 -10.98
N ILE A 40 12.40 3.31 -10.01
CA ILE A 40 13.17 3.38 -8.78
C ILE A 40 12.48 2.45 -7.77
N ILE A 41 13.23 1.49 -7.24
CA ILE A 41 12.73 0.63 -6.15
C ILE A 41 13.09 1.27 -4.81
N SER A 42 12.08 1.70 -4.07
CA SER A 42 12.21 2.22 -2.71
C SER A 42 12.14 1.10 -1.68
N HIS A 43 12.83 1.31 -0.57
CA HIS A 43 12.73 0.50 0.64
C HIS A 43 12.42 1.45 1.80
N GLY A 44 11.61 0.99 2.75
CA GLY A 44 11.26 1.80 3.91
C GLY A 44 10.61 0.96 4.99
N ASP A 45 10.86 1.36 6.23
CA ASP A 45 10.23 0.75 7.39
C ASP A 45 8.72 1.04 7.36
N GLN A 46 7.94 0.00 7.55
CA GLN A 46 6.49 0.11 7.66
C GLN A 46 6.11 0.48 9.09
N LEU A 47 5.07 1.28 9.24
CA LEU A 47 4.55 1.62 10.57
C LEU A 47 4.14 0.36 11.36
N LEU A 48 3.59 -0.64 10.66
CA LEU A 48 3.10 -1.87 11.24
C LEU A 48 3.76 -3.08 10.56
N PRO A 49 4.06 -4.15 11.31
CA PRO A 49 4.44 -5.44 10.74
C PRO A 49 3.38 -5.94 9.74
N SER A 50 3.83 -6.62 8.69
CA SER A 50 2.94 -7.12 7.63
C SER A 50 3.46 -8.36 6.89
N ASP A 51 4.54 -8.97 7.36
CA ASP A 51 5.23 -10.04 6.63
C ASP A 51 4.64 -11.43 6.89
N THR A 52 3.85 -11.59 7.95
CA THR A 52 3.25 -12.87 8.35
C THR A 52 1.72 -12.80 8.46
N LEU A 53 1.05 -13.96 8.40
CA LEU A 53 -0.39 -14.02 8.68
C LEU A 53 -0.72 -13.58 10.10
N THR A 54 0.19 -13.79 11.06
CA THR A 54 0.04 -13.30 12.44
C THR A 54 -0.03 -11.78 12.44
N ASP A 55 0.81 -11.11 11.67
CA ASP A 55 0.79 -9.64 11.54
C ASP A 55 -0.55 -9.17 10.96
N TRP A 56 -1.03 -9.84 9.90
CA TRP A 56 -2.29 -9.49 9.26
C TRP A 56 -3.49 -9.63 10.20
N VAL A 57 -3.52 -10.69 11.03
CA VAL A 57 -4.57 -10.90 12.03
C VAL A 57 -4.46 -9.90 13.20
N THR A 58 -3.23 -9.50 13.55
CA THR A 58 -2.96 -8.57 14.66
C THR A 58 -3.35 -7.14 14.30
N TYR A 59 -2.94 -6.68 13.13
CA TYR A 59 -3.01 -5.28 12.74
C TYR A 59 -4.14 -4.97 11.74
N GLY A 60 -4.52 -5.92 10.90
CA GLY A 60 -5.62 -5.78 9.94
C GLY A 60 -6.99 -5.85 10.63
N ASP A 61 -7.95 -5.08 10.10
CA ASP A 61 -9.36 -5.18 10.50
C ASP A 61 -10.16 -6.03 9.50
N HIS A 62 -9.86 -5.93 8.21
CA HIS A 62 -10.50 -6.73 7.16
C HIS A 62 -9.52 -7.21 6.10
N LEU A 63 -9.88 -8.29 5.42
CA LEU A 63 -9.31 -8.67 4.12
C LEU A 63 -10.39 -8.41 3.06
N VAL A 64 -10.07 -7.67 2.01
CA VAL A 64 -11.05 -7.26 0.99
C VAL A 64 -10.58 -7.58 -0.42
N VAL A 65 -11.54 -7.80 -1.32
CA VAL A 65 -11.36 -7.61 -2.77
C VAL A 65 -11.74 -6.17 -3.08
N ALA A 66 -10.83 -5.42 -3.70
CA ALA A 66 -11.08 -4.05 -4.10
C ALA A 66 -10.68 -3.80 -5.57
N THR A 67 -11.47 -2.97 -6.24
CA THR A 67 -11.14 -2.44 -7.57
C THR A 67 -10.55 -1.04 -7.43
N VAL A 68 -9.47 -0.77 -8.15
CA VAL A 68 -8.96 0.60 -8.30
C VAL A 68 -9.88 1.38 -9.23
N THR A 69 -10.43 2.47 -8.74
CA THR A 69 -11.41 3.30 -9.47
C THR A 69 -10.85 4.63 -9.93
N GLY A 70 -9.73 5.08 -9.37
CA GLY A 70 -9.09 6.32 -9.74
C GLY A 70 -7.67 6.42 -9.19
N GLN A 71 -6.89 7.31 -9.80
CA GLN A 71 -5.57 7.72 -9.35
C GLN A 71 -5.44 9.22 -9.56
N ARG A 72 -4.78 9.91 -8.62
CA ARG A 72 -4.40 11.32 -8.75
C ARG A 72 -3.03 11.58 -8.13
N GLU A 73 -2.32 12.57 -8.65
CA GLU A 73 -1.05 13.05 -8.09
C GLU A 73 -1.33 14.04 -6.94
N LEU A 74 -0.47 14.06 -5.94
CA LEU A 74 -0.37 15.19 -5.02
C LEU A 74 0.64 16.20 -5.59
N ALA A 75 0.44 17.47 -5.30
CA ALA A 75 1.41 18.48 -5.70
C ALA A 75 2.70 18.31 -4.88
N PRO A 76 3.90 18.50 -5.49
CA PRO A 76 5.12 18.67 -4.73
C PRO A 76 4.99 19.79 -3.71
N THR A 77 5.82 19.74 -2.68
CA THR A 77 5.96 20.86 -1.75
C THR A 77 6.51 22.11 -2.46
N PRO A 78 6.30 23.32 -1.90
CA PRO A 78 6.89 24.53 -2.45
C PRO A 78 8.43 24.47 -2.54
N GLU A 79 9.07 23.82 -1.56
CA GLU A 79 10.54 23.64 -1.52
C GLU A 79 11.03 22.76 -2.68
N GLU A 80 10.38 21.62 -2.91
CA GLU A 80 10.70 20.74 -4.06
C GLU A 80 10.44 21.44 -5.39
N THR A 81 9.38 22.24 -5.47
CA THR A 81 9.05 23.01 -6.68
C THR A 81 10.12 24.07 -6.97
N GLU A 82 10.60 24.77 -5.94
CA GLU A 82 11.66 25.79 -6.06
C GLU A 82 13.02 25.15 -6.41
N ALA A 83 13.32 23.97 -5.86
CA ALA A 83 14.51 23.20 -6.19
C ALA A 83 14.47 22.60 -7.61
N GLY A 84 13.29 22.50 -8.21
CA GLY A 84 13.09 21.83 -9.50
C GLY A 84 13.26 20.32 -9.43
N GLU A 85 13.27 19.74 -8.23
CA GLU A 85 13.38 18.30 -7.99
C GLU A 85 12.67 17.91 -6.69
N GLY A 86 12.22 16.65 -6.62
CA GLY A 86 11.55 16.16 -5.42
C GLY A 86 10.64 14.97 -5.69
N TYR A 87 9.60 14.88 -4.88
CA TYR A 87 8.68 13.76 -4.85
C TYR A 87 7.24 14.18 -5.14
N ILE A 88 6.56 13.38 -5.96
CA ILE A 88 5.14 13.51 -6.29
C ILE A 88 4.47 12.24 -5.79
N PRO A 89 3.82 12.25 -4.61
CA PRO A 89 3.03 11.12 -4.17
C PRO A 89 1.82 10.90 -5.07
N ARG A 90 1.25 9.70 -5.04
CA ARG A 90 -0.04 9.42 -5.69
C ARG A 90 -1.06 8.91 -4.68
N VAL A 91 -2.32 9.26 -4.94
CA VAL A 91 -3.46 8.75 -4.21
C VAL A 91 -4.25 7.81 -5.11
N ILE A 92 -4.55 6.62 -4.59
CA ILE A 92 -5.36 5.59 -5.24
C ILE A 92 -6.73 5.55 -4.58
N SER A 93 -7.78 5.65 -5.39
CA SER A 93 -9.16 5.49 -4.94
C SER A 93 -9.62 4.05 -5.15
N LEU A 94 -9.99 3.37 -4.07
CA LEU A 94 -10.40 1.97 -4.06
C LEU A 94 -11.90 1.83 -3.76
N ARG A 95 -12.58 0.97 -4.50
CA ARG A 95 -13.93 0.48 -4.16
C ARG A 95 -13.84 -0.95 -3.66
N ILE A 96 -14.41 -1.22 -2.50
CA ILE A 96 -14.48 -2.57 -1.95
C ILE A 96 -15.62 -3.30 -2.64
N ASP A 97 -15.28 -4.34 -3.39
CA ASP A 97 -16.25 -5.20 -4.07
C ASP A 97 -16.73 -6.33 -3.15
N LYS A 98 -15.86 -6.81 -2.25
CA LYS A 98 -16.18 -7.88 -1.30
C LYS A 98 -15.30 -7.83 -0.06
N VAL A 99 -15.90 -8.06 1.11
CA VAL A 99 -15.16 -8.38 2.35
C VAL A 99 -15.01 -9.89 2.46
N LEU A 100 -13.77 -10.37 2.55
CA LEU A 100 -13.41 -11.79 2.58
C LEU A 100 -13.23 -12.32 4.02
N TRP A 101 -12.65 -11.49 4.87
CA TRP A 101 -12.43 -11.79 6.29
C TRP A 101 -12.54 -10.50 7.10
N SER A 102 -12.91 -10.62 8.36
CA SER A 102 -12.92 -9.51 9.32
C SER A 102 -12.45 -10.02 10.66
N ARG A 103 -11.63 -9.23 11.32
CA ARG A 103 -11.25 -9.46 12.70
C ARG A 103 -12.49 -9.38 13.59
N ASN A 104 -12.49 -10.15 14.68
CA ASN A 104 -13.55 -10.03 15.68
C ASN A 104 -13.54 -8.61 16.26
N GLU A 105 -14.73 -8.03 16.46
CA GLU A 105 -14.92 -6.66 16.96
C GLU A 105 -14.39 -5.53 16.03
N ALA A 106 -13.96 -5.84 14.80
CA ALA A 106 -13.67 -4.80 13.81
C ALA A 106 -14.94 -3.99 13.50
N SER A 107 -14.77 -2.68 13.29
CA SER A 107 -15.84 -1.84 12.73
C SER A 107 -16.20 -2.31 11.31
N ASN A 108 -17.31 -1.84 10.75
CA ASN A 108 -17.65 -2.21 9.37
C ASN A 108 -16.63 -1.62 8.39
N ALA A 109 -16.21 -2.44 7.42
CA ALA A 109 -15.39 -1.98 6.28
C ALA A 109 -16.13 -0.86 5.52
N PRO A 110 -15.41 0.13 4.95
CA PRO A 110 -16.03 1.16 4.14
C PRO A 110 -16.47 0.58 2.79
N SER A 111 -17.29 1.30 2.02
CA SER A 111 -17.58 0.94 0.62
C SER A 111 -16.48 1.39 -0.34
N THR A 112 -15.81 2.51 0.00
CA THR A 112 -14.70 3.08 -0.74
C THR A 112 -13.71 3.74 0.22
N PHE A 113 -12.43 3.78 -0.13
CA PHE A 113 -11.44 4.58 0.59
C PHE A 113 -10.31 5.01 -0.35
N GLU A 114 -9.50 5.96 0.10
CA GLU A 114 -8.29 6.37 -0.61
C GLU A 114 -7.06 5.94 0.18
N THR A 115 -5.99 5.58 -0.51
CA THR A 115 -4.68 5.32 0.09
C THR A 115 -3.60 6.07 -0.69
N GLU A 116 -2.63 6.61 0.02
CA GLU A 116 -1.43 7.18 -0.59
C GLU A 116 -0.42 6.07 -0.85
N LEU A 117 0.27 6.14 -1.99
CA LEU A 117 1.27 5.17 -2.44
C LEU A 117 2.38 5.88 -3.18
N ASP A 118 3.42 5.12 -3.51
CA ASP A 118 4.57 5.73 -4.17
C ASP A 118 4.25 6.19 -5.59
N GLY A 119 4.57 7.46 -5.87
CA GLY A 119 4.29 8.11 -7.15
C GLY A 119 5.52 8.23 -8.01
N TRP A 120 6.10 9.43 -8.08
CA TRP A 120 7.23 9.76 -8.95
C TRP A 120 8.28 10.59 -8.24
N GLN A 121 9.54 10.30 -8.51
CA GLN A 121 10.62 11.25 -8.31
C GLN A 121 10.71 12.13 -9.56
N PHE A 122 10.89 13.44 -9.39
CA PHE A 122 11.11 14.36 -10.50
C PHE A 122 12.41 15.15 -10.37
N HIS A 123 12.97 15.52 -11.52
CA HIS A 123 14.08 16.46 -11.64
C HIS A 123 13.93 17.20 -12.99
N GLY A 124 13.62 18.49 -12.95
CA GLY A 124 13.13 19.24 -14.09
C GLY A 124 11.87 18.59 -14.69
N ASP A 125 11.88 18.35 -15.99
CA ASP A 125 10.79 17.68 -16.70
C ASP A 125 10.85 16.14 -16.62
N ARG A 126 11.95 15.57 -16.10
CA ARG A 126 12.11 14.12 -15.97
C ARG A 126 11.29 13.60 -14.79
N ARG A 127 10.58 12.50 -15.00
CA ARG A 127 9.82 11.78 -13.97
C ARG A 127 10.16 10.30 -14.01
N ASP A 128 10.63 9.78 -12.88
CA ASP A 128 10.93 8.38 -12.67
C ASP A 128 9.92 7.79 -11.68
N ALA A 129 9.31 6.66 -12.02
CA ALA A 129 8.32 6.03 -11.17
C ALA A 129 9.02 5.45 -9.93
N VAL A 130 8.54 5.79 -8.73
CA VAL A 130 9.04 5.22 -7.48
C VAL A 130 8.09 4.13 -7.04
N ARG A 131 8.58 2.94 -6.69
CA ARG A 131 7.76 1.83 -6.23
C ARG A 131 8.42 1.16 -5.04
N MET A 132 7.63 0.90 -4.02
CA MET A 132 8.15 0.15 -2.89
C MET A 132 8.39 -1.31 -3.27
N GLU A 133 9.44 -1.89 -2.70
CA GLU A 133 9.68 -3.32 -2.81
C GLU A 133 8.42 -4.11 -2.36
N GLY A 134 7.98 -5.06 -3.18
CA GLY A 134 6.78 -5.84 -2.95
C GLY A 134 5.45 -5.16 -3.33
N GLU A 135 5.41 -3.89 -3.72
CA GLU A 135 4.17 -3.19 -4.08
C GLU A 135 3.74 -3.49 -5.55
N PRO A 136 2.49 -3.94 -5.81
CA PRO A 136 1.96 -4.02 -7.17
C PRO A 136 1.62 -2.62 -7.72
N MET A 137 1.44 -2.47 -9.03
CA MET A 137 1.27 -1.14 -9.65
C MET A 137 -0.02 -0.42 -9.22
N LEU A 138 -1.09 -1.13 -8.85
CA LEU A 138 -2.42 -0.58 -8.53
C LEU A 138 -2.99 0.28 -9.67
N GLU A 139 -3.23 -0.36 -10.82
CA GLU A 139 -3.78 0.32 -12.00
C GLU A 139 -5.30 0.41 -11.97
N VAL A 140 -5.84 1.53 -12.47
CA VAL A 140 -7.28 1.76 -12.60
C VAL A 140 -7.95 0.64 -13.40
N GLY A 141 -9.05 0.11 -12.85
CA GLY A 141 -9.82 -1.00 -13.41
C GLY A 141 -9.34 -2.39 -12.99
N LYS A 142 -8.16 -2.52 -12.38
CA LYS A 142 -7.66 -3.79 -11.85
C LYS A 142 -8.18 -4.07 -10.43
N GLN A 143 -8.18 -5.35 -10.08
CA GLN A 143 -8.61 -5.83 -8.77
C GLN A 143 -7.44 -6.36 -7.95
N TYR A 144 -7.55 -6.21 -6.64
CA TYR A 144 -6.54 -6.62 -5.69
C TYR A 144 -7.21 -7.23 -4.46
N VAL A 145 -6.53 -8.18 -3.82
CA VAL A 145 -6.85 -8.64 -2.47
C VAL A 145 -5.85 -8.02 -1.51
N LEU A 146 -6.34 -7.33 -0.49
CA LEU A 146 -5.48 -6.64 0.47
C LEU A 146 -6.11 -6.56 1.87
N PRO A 147 -5.29 -6.63 2.93
CA PRO A 147 -5.73 -6.28 4.27
C PRO A 147 -5.86 -4.75 4.41
N ILE A 148 -6.95 -4.33 5.07
CA ILE A 148 -7.22 -2.93 5.41
C ILE A 148 -7.42 -2.79 6.92
N LEU A 149 -7.16 -1.58 7.41
CA LEU A 149 -7.34 -1.19 8.80
C LEU A 149 -7.82 0.25 8.88
N TYR A 150 -8.45 0.57 10.00
CA TYR A 150 -8.79 1.94 10.34
C TYR A 150 -7.78 2.51 11.35
N PHE A 151 -7.05 3.53 10.94
CA PHE A 151 -6.25 4.32 11.86
C PHE A 151 -7.13 5.32 12.61
N THR A 152 -6.92 5.42 13.91
CA THR A 152 -7.40 6.54 14.73
C THR A 152 -6.26 7.52 14.99
N LYS A 153 -6.58 8.75 15.42
CA LYS A 153 -5.53 9.68 15.84
C LYS A 153 -4.88 9.20 17.14
N THR A 154 -3.56 9.07 17.12
CA THR A 154 -2.72 8.69 18.26
C THR A 154 -1.53 9.64 18.34
N LYS A 155 -0.52 9.31 19.17
CA LYS A 155 0.75 10.03 19.18
C LYS A 155 1.55 9.80 17.89
N THR A 156 1.41 8.62 17.28
CA THR A 156 2.15 8.21 16.08
C THR A 156 1.37 8.57 14.81
N VAL A 157 0.04 8.42 14.85
CA VAL A 157 -0.82 8.64 13.69
C VAL A 157 -1.58 9.96 13.81
N GLN A 158 -1.27 10.89 12.91
CA GLN A 158 -1.85 12.25 12.95
C GLN A 158 -3.22 12.35 12.24
N ASN A 159 -3.49 11.43 11.30
CA ASN A 159 -4.69 11.42 10.48
C ASN A 159 -5.44 10.10 10.66
N ALA A 160 -6.69 10.18 11.09
CA ALA A 160 -7.56 9.01 11.14
C ALA A 160 -8.09 8.70 9.73
N GLY A 161 -8.22 7.43 9.40
CA GLY A 161 -8.69 7.00 8.09
C GLY A 161 -8.48 5.53 7.82
N TRP A 162 -9.17 5.04 6.80
CA TRP A 162 -8.93 3.71 6.26
C TRP A 162 -7.65 3.72 5.42
N SER A 163 -6.84 2.69 5.59
CA SER A 163 -5.62 2.47 4.82
C SER A 163 -5.46 0.99 4.50
N THR A 164 -4.61 0.69 3.52
CA THR A 164 -4.03 -0.65 3.39
C THR A 164 -3.06 -0.91 4.55
N LEU A 165 -2.91 -2.16 4.98
CA LEU A 165 -1.95 -2.51 6.04
C LEU A 165 -0.52 -2.11 5.69
N SER A 166 -0.11 -2.46 4.49
CA SER A 166 1.20 -2.15 3.94
C SER A 166 1.17 -2.38 2.43
N PRO A 167 1.94 -1.63 1.63
CA PRO A 167 2.06 -1.88 0.19
C PRO A 167 2.58 -3.30 -0.12
N ASN A 168 3.40 -3.91 0.74
CA ASN A 168 3.87 -5.31 0.59
C ASN A 168 2.81 -6.36 1.02
N SER A 169 1.61 -5.96 1.44
CA SER A 169 0.51 -6.88 1.79
C SER A 169 -0.56 -6.99 0.69
N ILE A 170 -0.37 -6.28 -0.41
CA ILE A 170 -1.31 -6.23 -1.53
C ILE A 170 -1.02 -7.39 -2.50
N ILE A 171 -2.06 -8.11 -2.90
CA ILE A 171 -2.00 -9.26 -3.81
C ILE A 171 -2.78 -8.94 -5.08
N PRO A 172 -2.16 -8.98 -6.29
CA PRO A 172 -2.89 -8.91 -7.56
C PRO A 172 -4.00 -9.96 -7.63
N TYR A 173 -5.18 -9.61 -8.13
CA TYR A 173 -6.31 -10.51 -8.18
C TYR A 173 -7.02 -10.42 -9.54
N GLN A 174 -7.16 -11.56 -10.20
CA GLN A 174 -7.85 -11.64 -11.49
C GLN A 174 -8.51 -13.01 -11.62
N GLU A 175 -9.74 -13.03 -12.13
CA GLU A 175 -10.48 -14.27 -12.43
C GLU A 175 -10.59 -15.24 -11.24
N GLY A 176 -10.69 -14.74 -10.01
CA GLY A 176 -10.78 -15.59 -8.83
C GLY A 176 -9.45 -16.08 -8.27
N ILE A 177 -8.31 -15.69 -8.87
CA ILE A 177 -6.98 -16.22 -8.53
C ILE A 177 -6.09 -15.12 -7.95
N LEU A 178 -5.49 -15.41 -6.80
CA LEU A 178 -4.49 -14.58 -6.13
C LEU A 178 -3.15 -14.62 -6.87
N GLY A 179 -2.47 -13.48 -6.97
CA GLY A 179 -1.19 -13.31 -7.66
C GLY A 179 -1.29 -13.24 -9.19
N ARG A 180 -2.51 -13.17 -9.76
CA ARG A 180 -2.74 -13.03 -11.20
C ARG A 180 -3.12 -11.58 -11.56
N GLY A 181 -2.69 -11.14 -12.73
CA GLY A 181 -3.11 -9.88 -13.36
C GLY A 181 -1.99 -8.86 -13.44
N ASP A 182 -1.56 -8.36 -12.29
CA ASP A 182 -0.52 -7.34 -12.21
C ASP A 182 0.85 -7.94 -11.85
N VAL A 183 1.93 -7.36 -12.37
CA VAL A 183 3.29 -7.75 -12.01
C VAL A 183 3.73 -6.91 -10.82
N ILE A 184 4.37 -7.53 -9.84
CA ILE A 184 5.09 -6.82 -8.77
C ILE A 184 6.52 -6.61 -9.30
N PRO A 185 6.91 -5.40 -9.74
CA PRO A 185 8.16 -5.20 -10.50
C PRO A 185 9.43 -5.59 -9.73
N SER A 186 9.35 -5.62 -8.40
CA SER A 186 10.43 -5.93 -7.45
C SER A 186 10.51 -7.40 -7.03
N VAL A 187 9.52 -8.25 -7.38
CA VAL A 187 9.57 -9.70 -7.11
C VAL A 187 10.17 -10.42 -8.33
N ARG A 188 11.44 -10.12 -8.64
CA ARG A 188 12.31 -11.09 -9.30
C ARG A 188 13.12 -11.76 -8.21
N GLN A 189 12.63 -12.91 -7.71
CA GLN A 189 13.49 -13.80 -6.96
C GLN A 189 14.62 -14.28 -7.86
N ALA A 190 15.83 -14.36 -7.33
CA ALA A 190 17.04 -14.76 -8.06
C ALA A 190 16.97 -16.19 -8.64
N ASP A 191 15.97 -16.98 -8.26
CA ASP A 191 15.76 -18.38 -8.62
C ASP A 191 14.72 -18.61 -9.74
N GLY A 192 14.07 -17.56 -10.23
CA GLY A 192 13.05 -17.65 -11.27
C GLY A 192 11.66 -18.09 -10.79
N ASP A 193 11.43 -18.29 -9.49
CA ASP A 193 10.10 -18.48 -8.92
C ASP A 193 9.49 -17.09 -8.58
N THR A 194 8.32 -16.78 -9.14
CA THR A 194 7.77 -15.41 -9.15
C THR A 194 6.88 -15.11 -7.94
N LYS A 195 7.20 -15.68 -6.78
CA LYS A 195 6.38 -15.58 -5.57
C LYS A 195 7.08 -14.75 -4.49
N PRO A 196 6.34 -13.90 -3.74
CA PRO A 196 6.89 -13.24 -2.56
C PRO A 196 7.32 -14.26 -1.49
N ALA A 197 8.32 -13.92 -0.68
CA ALA A 197 8.75 -14.75 0.45
C ALA A 197 7.94 -14.52 1.74
N ASP A 198 7.05 -13.53 1.73
CA ASP A 198 6.19 -13.13 2.85
C ASP A 198 4.85 -13.92 2.88
N ALA A 199 3.93 -13.46 3.74
CA ALA A 199 2.59 -14.01 3.92
C ALA A 199 1.82 -14.27 2.63
N ARG A 200 2.11 -13.57 1.53
CA ARG A 200 1.43 -13.72 0.25
C ARG A 200 1.89 -14.94 -0.53
N GLY A 201 3.18 -15.27 -0.45
CA GLY A 201 3.85 -16.29 -1.28
C GLY A 201 3.10 -17.62 -1.38
N PRO A 202 2.72 -18.24 -0.25
CA PRO A 202 1.98 -19.50 -0.24
C PRO A 202 0.63 -19.45 -0.95
N PHE A 203 0.07 -18.26 -1.19
CA PHE A 203 -1.26 -18.04 -1.76
C PHE A 203 -1.25 -17.64 -3.23
N PHE A 204 -0.09 -17.41 -3.84
CA PHE A 204 0.00 -17.16 -5.28
C PHE A 204 -0.49 -18.37 -6.09
N GLY A 205 -1.42 -18.13 -7.01
CA GLY A 205 -2.08 -19.16 -7.81
C GLY A 205 -3.28 -19.84 -7.12
N LYS A 206 -3.65 -19.44 -5.90
CA LYS A 206 -4.76 -20.01 -5.14
C LYS A 206 -6.01 -19.15 -5.18
N GLU A 207 -7.14 -19.72 -4.78
CA GLU A 207 -8.37 -18.98 -4.54
C GLU A 207 -8.32 -18.23 -3.18
N PRO A 208 -9.00 -17.08 -3.04
CA PRO A 208 -9.03 -16.33 -1.78
C PRO A 208 -9.53 -17.12 -0.56
N GLY A 209 -10.32 -18.17 -0.78
CA GLY A 209 -10.83 -19.04 0.30
C GLY A 209 -9.72 -19.74 1.08
N GLU A 210 -8.58 -20.06 0.44
CA GLU A 210 -7.44 -20.68 1.12
C GLU A 210 -6.77 -19.70 2.08
N LEU A 211 -6.55 -18.45 1.64
CA LEU A 211 -6.02 -17.38 2.49
C LEU A 211 -6.95 -17.05 3.65
N VAL A 212 -8.27 -16.96 3.40
CA VAL A 212 -9.27 -16.73 4.45
C VAL A 212 -9.27 -17.87 5.48
N SER A 213 -9.13 -19.12 5.04
CA SER A 213 -9.06 -20.26 5.95
C SER A 213 -7.82 -20.21 6.82
N ALA A 214 -6.67 -19.83 6.23
CA ALA A 214 -5.43 -19.64 6.98
C ALA A 214 -5.57 -18.53 8.03
N LEU A 215 -6.06 -17.33 7.66
CA LEU A 215 -6.29 -16.22 8.59
C LEU A 215 -7.22 -16.59 9.75
N LYS A 216 -8.28 -17.37 9.50
CA LYS A 216 -9.20 -17.84 10.56
C LYS A 216 -8.54 -18.79 11.56
N SER A 217 -7.51 -19.51 11.12
CA SER A 217 -6.76 -20.45 11.97
C SER A 217 -5.55 -19.82 12.66
N THR A 218 -5.16 -18.61 12.24
CA THR A 218 -4.00 -17.90 12.76
C THR A 218 -4.40 -17.05 13.98
N PRO A 219 -3.77 -17.27 15.16
CA PRO A 219 -3.95 -16.36 16.29
C PRO A 219 -3.21 -15.03 16.06
N PRO A 220 -3.65 -13.92 16.69
CA PRO A 220 -2.86 -12.69 16.72
C PRO A 220 -1.54 -12.89 17.48
N ASP A 221 -0.61 -11.94 17.35
CA ASP A 221 0.64 -11.94 18.12
C ASP A 221 0.30 -12.01 19.62
N PRO A 222 0.84 -13.00 20.37
CA PRO A 222 0.62 -13.10 21.80
C PRO A 222 0.97 -11.83 22.58
N ALA A 223 1.96 -11.04 22.13
CA ALA A 223 2.32 -9.77 22.74
C ALA A 223 1.23 -8.70 22.59
N ALA A 224 0.36 -8.85 21.58
CA ALA A 224 -0.74 -7.94 21.27
C ALA A 224 -2.11 -8.42 21.78
N ALA A 225 -2.21 -9.64 22.31
CA ALA A 225 -3.47 -10.31 22.61
C ALA A 225 -4.41 -9.48 23.52
N ASP A 226 -3.88 -8.88 24.58
CA ASP A 226 -4.64 -8.05 25.52
C ASP A 226 -4.91 -6.64 25.00
N ALA A 227 -4.20 -6.23 23.94
CA ALA A 227 -4.25 -4.91 23.34
C ALA A 227 -5.09 -4.87 22.04
N MET A 228 -5.71 -5.97 21.62
CA MET A 228 -6.46 -6.05 20.35
C MET A 228 -7.65 -5.07 20.24
N LYS A 229 -8.05 -4.43 21.35
CA LYS A 229 -9.07 -3.37 21.39
C LYS A 229 -8.51 -1.97 21.17
N LEU A 230 -7.19 -1.82 21.24
CA LEU A 230 -6.49 -0.56 20.99
C LEU A 230 -6.38 -0.29 19.48
N PRO A 231 -6.09 0.98 19.10
CA PRO A 231 -5.68 1.32 17.75
C PRO A 231 -4.54 0.41 17.26
N PRO A 232 -4.49 0.04 15.96
CA PRO A 232 -3.47 -0.87 15.42
C PRO A 232 -2.03 -0.53 15.81
N ASP A 233 -1.67 0.75 15.80
CA ASP A 233 -0.35 1.28 16.17
C ASP A 233 -0.04 1.27 17.69
N GLU A 234 -1.01 0.89 18.51
CA GLU A 234 -0.86 0.73 19.96
C GLU A 234 -1.00 -0.75 20.41
N ARG A 235 -1.21 -1.70 19.48
CA ARG A 235 -1.41 -3.13 19.81
C ARG A 235 -0.14 -3.86 20.20
N GLY A 236 1.04 -3.32 19.92
CA GLY A 236 2.32 -3.92 20.25
C GLY A 236 3.43 -2.90 20.02
N ALA A 237 4.58 -3.08 20.68
CA ALA A 237 5.73 -2.23 20.38
C ALA A 237 6.24 -2.53 18.96
N PRO A 238 6.62 -1.52 18.15
CA PRO A 238 7.40 -1.76 16.95
C PRO A 238 8.69 -2.48 17.39
N ARG A 239 8.97 -3.64 16.79
CA ARG A 239 10.22 -4.37 17.03
C ARG A 239 11.39 -3.64 16.38
#